data_AF-A0A1A8JKU7-F1
#
_entry.id   AF-A0A1A8JKU7-F1
#
_cell.length_a   1.000
_cell.length_b   1.000
_cell.length_c   1.000
_cell.angle_alpha   90.00
_cell.angle_beta   90.00
_cell.angle_gamma   90.00
#
_symmetry.space_group_name_H-M   'P 1'
#
loop_
_entity.id
_entity.type
_entity.pdbx_description
1 polymer ?
#
loop_
_entity_poly.entity_id
_entity_poly.type
_entity_poly.pdbx_seq_one_letter_code
_entity_poly.pdbx_strand_id
1 'polypeptide(L)'
;PPKSPPKILVIYSKDHHLYRDVVLKMCAFLQAKCGTRVLVDLLDTTSVSMVGRLRWLEWQRQQLIDPCDKILVLCSCGVQAKWRAMCGQGKVTLREDVLSPTDDMLIPFLNLFLPDMHQVGMLGKYMVAYFDDICSEKDVPSVLD
;
A
#
# COMPACT_ATOMS: atom_id res chain seq x y z
N PRO A 1 -22.01 -4.55 16.77
CA PRO A 1 -21.30 -3.51 15.97
C PRO A 1 -19.86 -3.33 16.46
N PRO A 2 -18.86 -3.19 15.56
CA PRO A 2 -17.50 -2.85 15.97
C PRO A 2 -17.48 -1.50 16.70
N LYS A 3 -16.62 -1.36 17.72
CA LYS A 3 -16.56 -0.16 18.58
C LYS A 3 -16.03 1.08 17.84
N SER A 4 -15.36 0.87 16.71
CA SER A 4 -14.83 1.88 15.80
C SER A 4 -14.85 1.35 14.36
N PRO A 5 -14.91 2.21 13.34
CA PRO A 5 -14.82 1.77 11.95
C PRO A 5 -13.50 1.01 11.69
N PRO A 6 -13.52 -0.10 10.94
CA PRO A 6 -12.32 -0.86 10.61
C PRO A 6 -11.37 0.00 9.76
N LYS A 7 -10.08 -0.25 9.91
CA LYS A 7 -9.00 0.47 9.23
C LYS A 7 -8.48 -0.32 8.04
N ILE A 8 -8.15 0.38 6.97
CA ILE A 8 -7.46 -0.20 5.81
C ILE A 8 -6.22 0.63 5.52
N LEU A 9 -5.04 0.02 5.62
CA LEU A 9 -3.79 0.59 5.13
C LEU A 9 -3.67 0.28 3.64
N VAL A 10 -3.65 1.32 2.80
CA VAL A 10 -3.51 1.18 1.34
C VAL A 10 -2.06 1.39 0.95
N ILE A 11 -1.48 0.40 0.28
CA ILE A 11 -0.13 0.41 -0.27
C ILE A 11 -0.23 0.26 -1.78
N TYR A 12 0.51 1.07 -2.52
CA TYR A 12 0.47 1.13 -3.98
C TYR A 12 1.83 1.64 -4.50
N SER A 13 2.05 1.51 -5.81
CA SER A 13 3.16 2.16 -6.50
C SER A 13 2.71 3.45 -7.20
N LYS A 14 3.55 4.48 -7.18
CA LYS A 14 3.32 5.77 -7.86
C LYS A 14 3.71 5.65 -9.33
N ASP A 15 2.88 4.95 -10.09
CA ASP A 15 3.19 4.65 -11.49
C ASP A 15 3.02 5.88 -12.38
N HIS A 16 1.99 6.67 -12.10
CA HIS A 16 1.61 7.84 -12.86
C HIS A 16 0.68 8.75 -12.04
N HIS A 17 0.66 10.06 -12.31
CA HIS A 17 -0.23 11.00 -11.62
C HIS A 17 -1.72 10.64 -11.77
N LEU A 18 -2.14 10.11 -12.92
CA LEU A 18 -3.52 9.63 -13.11
C LEU A 18 -3.84 8.41 -12.24
N TYR A 19 -2.88 7.51 -12.03
CA TYR A 19 -3.07 6.35 -11.15
C TYR A 19 -3.22 6.79 -9.69
N ARG A 20 -2.46 7.81 -9.26
CA ARG A 20 -2.64 8.45 -7.94
C ARG A 20 -4.09 8.92 -7.73
N ASP A 21 -4.69 9.53 -8.74
CA ASP A 21 -6.08 10.01 -8.65
C ASP A 21 -7.09 8.85 -8.58
N VAL A 22 -6.81 7.71 -9.23
CA VAL A 22 -7.60 6.48 -9.08
C VAL A 22 -7.53 5.97 -7.63
N VAL A 23 -6.32 5.88 -7.06
CA VAL A 23 -6.11 5.46 -5.66
C VAL A 23 -6.89 6.38 -4.70
N LEU A 24 -6.79 7.70 -4.87
CA LEU A 24 -7.54 8.66 -4.04
C LEU A 24 -9.05 8.50 -4.14
N LYS A 25 -9.59 8.29 -5.35
CA LYS A 25 -11.02 8.06 -5.55
C LYS A 25 -11.49 6.76 -4.89
N MET A 26 -10.68 5.70 -4.95
CA MET A 26 -10.97 4.45 -4.24
C MET A 26 -10.95 4.67 -2.71
N CYS A 27 -9.95 5.38 -2.18
CA CYS A 27 -9.90 5.74 -0.76
C CYS A 27 -11.14 6.51 -0.32
N ALA A 28 -11.56 7.50 -1.10
CA ALA A 28 -12.78 8.27 -0.83
C ALA A 28 -14.04 7.38 -0.86
N PHE A 29 -14.13 6.45 -1.82
CA PHE A 29 -15.23 5.48 -1.88
C PHE A 29 -15.28 4.58 -0.64
N LEU A 30 -14.15 4.02 -0.23
CA LEU A 30 -14.04 3.18 0.97
C LEU A 30 -14.51 3.94 2.22
N GLN A 31 -14.08 5.19 2.39
CA GLN A 31 -14.51 6.03 3.51
C GLN A 31 -16.01 6.36 3.46
N ALA A 32 -16.52 6.79 2.30
CA ALA A 32 -17.88 7.30 2.19
C ALA A 32 -18.96 6.21 2.07
N LYS A 33 -18.62 5.03 1.54
CA LYS A 33 -19.58 3.96 1.22
C LYS A 33 -19.39 2.69 2.03
N CYS A 34 -18.15 2.40 2.46
CA CYS A 34 -17.86 1.19 3.24
C CYS A 34 -17.72 1.49 4.75
N GLY A 35 -17.69 2.77 5.15
CA GLY A 35 -17.52 3.16 6.55
C GLY A 35 -16.17 2.75 7.13
N THR A 36 -15.15 2.64 6.29
CA THR A 36 -13.78 2.25 6.68
C THR A 36 -12.90 3.47 6.89
N ARG A 37 -12.03 3.45 7.89
CA ARG A 37 -10.98 4.45 8.04
C ARG A 37 -9.79 4.09 7.16
N VAL A 38 -9.53 4.88 6.13
CA VAL A 38 -8.41 4.64 5.21
C VAL A 38 -7.14 5.31 5.74
N LEU A 39 -6.04 4.55 5.75
CA LEU A 39 -4.69 5.01 6.04
C LEU A 39 -3.91 4.92 4.73
N VAL A 40 -3.43 6.05 4.22
CA VAL A 40 -2.64 6.11 2.97
C VAL A 40 -1.74 7.34 3.04
N ASP A 41 -0.54 7.25 2.47
CA ASP A 41 0.45 8.33 2.53
C ASP A 41 -0.08 9.65 1.94
N LEU A 42 -0.91 9.58 0.90
CA LEU A 42 -1.53 10.73 0.24
C LEU A 42 -2.44 11.56 1.14
N LEU A 43 -3.02 10.95 2.18
CA LEU A 43 -3.89 11.63 3.14
C LEU A 43 -3.15 12.11 4.38
N ASP A 44 -1.86 11.78 4.51
CA ASP A 44 -1.05 12.07 5.69
C ASP A 44 0.38 12.50 5.33
N THR A 45 0.52 13.24 4.23
CA THR A 45 1.81 13.65 3.66
C THR A 45 2.67 14.39 4.67
N THR A 46 2.07 15.28 5.47
CA THR A 46 2.77 16.06 6.51
C THR A 46 3.42 15.14 7.54
N SER A 47 2.69 14.14 8.05
CA SER A 47 3.24 13.21 9.04
C SER A 47 4.34 12.34 8.44
N VAL A 48 4.15 11.83 7.21
CA VAL A 48 5.18 11.06 6.51
C VAL A 48 6.47 11.87 6.35
N SER A 49 6.37 13.15 5.95
CA SER A 49 7.54 14.03 5.82
C SER A 49 8.20 14.34 7.17
N MET A 50 7.44 14.42 8.26
CA MET A 50 7.99 14.70 9.60
C MET A 50 8.68 13.50 10.24
N VAL A 51 8.06 12.32 10.19
CA VAL A 51 8.57 11.13 10.91
C VAL A 51 9.39 10.19 10.03
N GLY A 52 9.29 10.34 8.71
CA GLY A 52 9.92 9.47 7.72
C GLY A 52 9.07 8.23 7.38
N ARG A 53 9.23 7.74 6.15
CA ARG A 53 8.44 6.65 5.56
C ARG A 53 8.39 5.37 6.42
N LEU A 54 9.56 4.89 6.84
CA LEU A 54 9.67 3.62 7.57
C LEU A 54 8.96 3.71 8.93
N ARG A 55 9.21 4.77 9.70
CA ARG A 55 8.55 5.00 10.99
C ARG A 55 7.05 5.22 10.84
N TRP A 56 6.63 5.92 9.78
CA TRP A 56 5.22 6.08 9.50
C TRP A 56 4.53 4.74 9.22
N LEU A 57 5.15 3.87 8.43
CA LEU A 57 4.65 2.52 8.15
C LEU A 57 4.58 1.64 9.41
N GLU A 58 5.61 1.66 10.25
CA GLU A 58 5.61 0.97 11.56
C GLU A 58 4.47 1.49 12.44
N TRP A 59 4.26 2.81 12.47
CA TRP A 59 3.18 3.41 13.23
C TRP A 59 1.80 2.99 12.70
N GLN A 60 1.59 2.96 11.37
CA GLN A 60 0.34 2.45 10.81
C GLN A 60 0.15 0.98 11.15
N ARG A 61 1.19 0.15 11.05
CA ARG A 61 1.16 -1.26 11.42
C ARG A 61 0.66 -1.48 12.86
N GLN A 62 1.18 -0.69 13.81
CA GLN A 62 0.78 -0.74 15.22
C GLN A 62 -0.67 -0.32 15.45
N GLN A 63 -1.27 0.46 14.54
CA GLN A 63 -2.66 0.89 14.64
C GLN A 63 -3.67 -0.14 14.10
N LEU A 64 -3.22 -1.16 13.36
CA LEU A 64 -4.07 -2.20 12.76
C LEU A 64 -4.35 -3.34 13.76
N ILE A 65 -4.95 -3.00 14.89
CA ILE A 65 -5.14 -3.90 16.04
C ILE A 65 -6.43 -4.73 15.92
N ASP A 66 -7.45 -4.20 15.23
CA ASP A 66 -8.73 -4.90 15.09
C ASP A 66 -8.58 -6.09 14.12
N PRO A 67 -9.19 -7.26 14.38
CA PRO A 67 -9.20 -8.39 13.44
C PRO A 67 -9.76 -8.03 12.04
N CYS A 68 -10.66 -7.04 11.99
CA CYS A 68 -11.24 -6.52 10.75
C CYS A 68 -10.33 -5.51 10.04
N ASP A 69 -9.27 -5.02 10.68
CA ASP A 69 -8.31 -4.12 10.04
C ASP A 69 -7.50 -4.87 8.98
N LYS A 70 -7.32 -4.26 7.80
CA LYS A 70 -6.66 -4.88 6.65
C LYS A 70 -5.52 -4.04 6.09
N ILE A 71 -4.63 -4.68 5.35
CA ILE A 71 -3.61 -4.06 4.50
C ILE A 71 -3.99 -4.38 3.06
N LEU A 72 -4.35 -3.37 2.29
CA LEU A 72 -4.66 -3.49 0.87
C LEU A 72 -3.44 -3.12 0.05
N VAL A 73 -2.87 -4.08 -0.68
CA VAL A 73 -1.80 -3.84 -1.65
C VAL A 73 -2.42 -3.77 -3.05
N LEU A 74 -2.39 -2.57 -3.64
CA LEU A 74 -2.84 -2.32 -4.99
C LEU A 74 -1.69 -2.56 -5.97
N CYS A 75 -1.72 -3.72 -6.60
CA CYS A 75 -0.78 -4.16 -7.61
C CYS A 75 -1.00 -3.41 -8.93
N SER A 76 0.12 -3.02 -9.53
CA SER A 76 0.22 -2.29 -10.78
C SER A 76 1.61 -2.52 -11.39
N CYS A 77 1.84 -2.08 -12.61
CA CYS A 77 3.10 -2.38 -13.30
C CYS A 77 4.35 -1.90 -12.53
N GLY A 78 4.25 -0.78 -11.81
CA GLY A 78 5.32 -0.31 -10.94
C GLY A 78 5.52 -1.14 -9.68
N VAL A 79 4.47 -1.78 -9.14
CA VAL A 79 4.62 -2.74 -8.03
C VAL A 79 5.49 -3.92 -8.46
N GLN A 80 5.17 -4.51 -9.60
CA GLN A 80 5.94 -5.64 -10.13
C GLN A 80 7.36 -5.22 -10.54
N ALA A 81 7.53 -4.05 -11.16
CA ALA A 81 8.85 -3.54 -11.51
C ALA A 81 9.74 -3.32 -10.27
N LYS A 82 9.18 -2.73 -9.21
CA LYS A 82 9.86 -2.53 -7.92
C LYS A 82 10.18 -3.87 -7.25
N TRP A 83 9.26 -4.84 -7.27
CA TRP A 83 9.52 -6.19 -6.75
C TRP A 83 10.69 -6.87 -7.48
N ARG A 84 10.67 -6.87 -8.82
CA ARG A 84 11.77 -7.41 -9.64
C ARG A 84 13.11 -6.76 -9.32
N ALA A 85 13.13 -5.43 -9.12
CA ALA A 85 14.32 -4.71 -8.71
C ALA A 85 14.82 -5.16 -7.33
N MET A 86 13.93 -5.39 -6.35
CA MET A 86 14.33 -5.97 -5.06
C MET A 86 14.92 -7.37 -5.19
N CYS A 87 14.42 -8.16 -6.14
CA CYS A 87 14.97 -9.47 -6.49
C CYS A 87 16.28 -9.39 -7.31
N GLY A 88 16.88 -8.21 -7.47
CA GLY A 88 18.15 -8.02 -8.17
C GLY A 88 18.03 -7.85 -9.69
N GLN A 89 16.81 -7.76 -10.25
CA GLN A 89 16.58 -7.61 -11.69
C GLN A 89 16.67 -6.14 -12.13
N GLY A 90 17.79 -5.49 -11.82
CA GLY A 90 18.07 -4.10 -12.19
C GLY A 90 17.54 -3.06 -11.21
N LYS A 91 17.69 -1.78 -11.56
CA LYS A 91 17.21 -0.64 -10.77
C LYS A 91 15.96 -0.06 -11.42
N VAL A 92 14.99 0.30 -10.58
CA VAL A 92 13.77 1.01 -11.00
C VAL A 92 13.68 2.31 -10.21
N THR A 93 13.37 3.39 -10.90
CA THR A 93 13.10 4.70 -10.30
C THR A 93 11.96 5.33 -11.08
N LEU A 94 10.81 5.51 -10.43
CA LEU A 94 9.66 6.14 -11.07
C LEU A 94 9.73 7.64 -10.87
N ARG A 95 9.36 8.40 -11.90
CA ARG A 95 9.34 9.86 -11.84
C ARG A 95 8.45 10.37 -10.72
N GLU A 96 7.29 9.75 -10.52
CA GLU A 96 6.34 10.17 -9.47
C GLU A 96 6.81 9.84 -8.06
N ASP A 97 7.70 8.86 -7.87
CA ASP A 97 8.36 8.65 -6.57
C ASP A 97 9.26 9.85 -6.25
N VAL A 98 10.12 10.24 -7.20
CA VAL A 98 11.08 11.36 -7.04
C VAL A 98 10.38 12.70 -6.83
N LEU A 99 9.25 12.92 -7.51
CA LEU A 99 8.48 14.17 -7.40
C LEU A 99 7.55 14.20 -6.18
N SER A 100 7.32 13.06 -5.53
CA SER A 100 6.39 12.95 -4.42
C SER A 100 7.00 13.39 -3.09
N PRO A 101 6.28 14.18 -2.26
CA PRO A 101 6.76 14.58 -0.93
C PRO A 101 6.94 13.40 0.04
N THR A 102 6.29 12.27 -0.24
CA THR A 102 6.37 11.05 0.56
C THR A 102 7.29 9.98 -0.06
N ASP A 103 7.92 10.26 -1.22
CA ASP A 103 8.80 9.33 -1.94
C ASP A 103 8.14 7.93 -2.15
N ASP A 104 8.91 6.89 -2.45
CA ASP A 104 8.41 5.52 -2.59
C ASP A 104 8.04 4.90 -1.24
N MET A 105 6.79 4.48 -1.09
CA MET A 105 6.26 3.80 0.10
C MET A 105 6.23 2.27 -0.05
N LEU A 106 6.28 1.76 -1.28
CA LEU A 106 6.12 0.33 -1.54
C LEU A 106 7.36 -0.45 -1.10
N ILE A 107 8.56 -0.02 -1.50
CA ILE A 107 9.80 -0.73 -1.16
C ILE A 107 10.00 -0.80 0.37
N PRO A 108 9.86 0.30 1.14
CA PRO A 108 9.89 0.23 2.61
C PRO A 108 8.81 -0.69 3.20
N PHE A 109 7.60 -0.69 2.63
CA PHE A 109 6.53 -1.60 3.06
C PHE A 109 6.92 -3.07 2.84
N LEU A 110 7.39 -3.44 1.64
CA LEU A 110 7.78 -4.82 1.36
C LEU A 110 8.89 -5.27 2.32
N ASN A 111 9.93 -4.46 2.52
CA ASN A 111 11.01 -4.80 3.46
C ASN A 111 10.51 -5.01 4.91
N LEU A 112 9.53 -4.23 5.36
CA LEU A 112 9.04 -4.28 6.74
C LEU A 112 7.99 -5.37 7.00
N PHE A 113 7.16 -5.69 6.01
CA PHE A 113 5.98 -6.55 6.20
C PHE A 113 6.16 -7.97 5.63
N LEU A 114 7.07 -8.17 4.67
CA LEU A 114 7.32 -9.49 4.08
C LEU A 114 7.64 -10.61 5.10
N PRO A 115 8.47 -10.38 6.14
CA PRO A 115 8.81 -11.45 7.09
C PRO A 115 7.60 -12.02 7.83
N ASP A 116 6.56 -11.20 8.03
CA ASP A 116 5.39 -11.58 8.83
C ASP A 116 4.21 -12.02 7.97
N MET A 117 4.24 -11.76 6.67
CA MET A 117 3.12 -11.96 5.77
C MET A 117 2.66 -13.42 5.67
N HIS A 118 3.58 -14.37 5.75
CA HIS A 118 3.31 -15.81 5.67
C HIS A 118 3.07 -16.47 7.03
N GLN A 119 3.04 -15.69 8.13
CA GLN A 119 2.73 -16.24 9.45
C GLN A 119 1.25 -16.59 9.54
N VAL A 120 0.94 -17.73 10.19
CA VAL A 120 -0.44 -18.24 10.31
C VAL A 120 -1.41 -17.22 10.93
N GLY A 121 -0.93 -16.37 11.85
CA GLY A 121 -1.73 -15.31 12.48
C GLY A 121 -2.05 -14.11 11.58
N MET A 122 -1.45 -14.04 10.39
CA MET A 122 -1.60 -12.93 9.44
C MET A 122 -2.48 -13.30 8.23
N LEU A 123 -2.98 -14.54 8.18
CA LEU A 123 -3.95 -15.00 7.18
C LEU A 123 -5.18 -14.08 7.14
N GLY A 124 -5.49 -13.54 5.97
CA GLY A 124 -6.59 -12.61 5.78
C GLY A 124 -6.37 -11.20 6.33
N LYS A 125 -5.15 -10.86 6.79
CA LYS A 125 -4.77 -9.46 7.10
C LYS A 125 -4.46 -8.68 5.83
N TYR A 126 -3.82 -9.33 4.88
CA TYR A 126 -3.45 -8.75 3.59
C TYR A 126 -4.53 -9.03 2.55
N MET A 127 -4.87 -8.01 1.79
CA MET A 127 -5.73 -8.07 0.61
C MET A 127 -4.90 -7.58 -0.57
N VAL A 128 -4.87 -8.37 -1.63
CA VAL A 128 -4.12 -8.06 -2.84
C VAL A 128 -5.14 -7.82 -3.94
N ALA A 129 -5.02 -6.70 -4.65
CA ALA A 129 -5.96 -6.32 -5.70
C ALA A 129 -5.27 -5.51 -6.79
N TYR A 130 -5.89 -5.43 -7.95
CA TYR A 130 -5.50 -4.54 -9.04
C TYR A 130 -6.76 -4.06 -9.77
N PHE A 131 -6.64 -2.98 -10.53
CA PHE A 131 -7.73 -2.49 -11.38
C PHE A 131 -7.58 -3.07 -12.79
N ASP A 132 -8.43 -4.03 -13.17
CA ASP A 132 -8.30 -4.82 -14.41
C ASP A 132 -8.28 -3.96 -15.70
N ASP A 133 -8.98 -2.82 -15.72
CA ASP A 133 -8.99 -1.93 -16.89
C ASP A 133 -7.63 -1.24 -17.16
N ILE A 134 -6.72 -1.21 -16.18
CA ILE A 134 -5.44 -0.46 -16.24
C ILE A 134 -4.22 -1.28 -15.77
N CYS A 135 -4.44 -2.44 -15.18
CA CYS A 135 -3.44 -3.35 -14.61
C CYS A 135 -3.84 -4.79 -14.94
N SER A 136 -2.98 -5.75 -14.65
CA SER A 136 -3.25 -7.17 -14.90
C SER A 136 -2.73 -8.06 -13.78
N GLU A 137 -3.16 -9.32 -13.78
CA GLU A 137 -2.65 -10.34 -12.85
C GLU A 137 -1.11 -10.46 -12.86
N LYS A 138 -0.46 -10.20 -14.00
CA LYS A 138 1.01 -10.24 -14.14
C LYS A 138 1.73 -9.16 -13.31
N ASP A 139 0.99 -8.14 -12.89
CA ASP A 139 1.45 -7.07 -12.04
C ASP A 139 1.43 -7.43 -10.55
N VAL A 140 0.88 -8.60 -10.19
CA VAL A 140 0.93 -9.15 -8.84
C VAL A 140 2.28 -9.85 -8.64
N PRO A 141 3.11 -9.39 -7.70
CA PRO A 141 4.32 -10.10 -7.28
C PRO A 141 4.02 -11.49 -6.75
N SER A 142 4.85 -12.46 -7.10
CA SER A 142 4.74 -13.85 -6.61
C SER A 142 4.85 -14.00 -5.09
N VAL A 143 5.37 -12.98 -4.40
CA VAL A 143 5.44 -12.98 -2.94
C VAL A 143 4.09 -12.63 -2.30
N LEU A 144 3.20 -11.98 -3.04
CA LEU A 144 1.86 -11.56 -2.61
C LEU A 144 0.76 -12.53 -3.05
N ASP A 145 1.12 -13.58 -3.78
CA ASP A 145 0.24 -14.65 -4.25
C ASP A 145 0.07 -15.75 -3.19
#